data_AF-A0A7S1H370-F1
#
_entry.id   AF-A0A7S1H370-F1
#
_cell.length_a   1.000
_cell.length_b   1.000
_cell.length_c   1.000
_cell.angle_alpha   90.00
_cell.angle_beta   90.00
_cell.angle_gamma   90.00
#
_symmetry.space_group_name_H-M   'P 1'
#
loop_
_entity.id
_entity.type
_entity.pdbx_description
1 polymer ?
#
loop_
_entity_poly.entity_id
_entity_poly.type
_entity_poly.pdbx_seq_one_letter_code
_entity_poly.pdbx_strand_id
1 'polypeptide(L)'
;YGNDAVDFAHGWLNYQIEHHVWPDLSMLQYQKGAPKLKALCEKYGVPYVQENVFTRLRKTVDIMIGKATMKEFPTSLEPVAHKARASEITWKSTNGAIDEED
;
A
#
# COMPACT_ATOMS: atom_id res chain seq x y z
N TYR A 1 15.07 -5.90 2.35
CA TYR A 1 14.88 -6.95 1.34
C TYR A 1 16.17 -7.16 0.58
N GLY A 2 16.29 -8.23 -0.21
CA GLY A 2 17.47 -8.53 -1.04
C GLY A 2 18.45 -9.50 -0.38
N ASN A 3 18.01 -10.18 0.69
CA ASN A 3 18.71 -11.26 1.34
C ASN A 3 17.70 -12.40 1.52
N ASP A 4 17.97 -13.56 0.93
CA ASP A 4 17.04 -14.68 0.89
C ASP A 4 16.57 -15.13 2.28
N ALA A 5 17.43 -15.09 3.29
CA ALA A 5 17.04 -15.43 4.65
C ALA A 5 16.00 -14.45 5.22
N VAL A 6 16.19 -13.15 4.98
CA VAL A 6 15.27 -12.10 5.43
C VAL A 6 13.97 -12.17 4.63
N ASP A 7 14.07 -12.33 3.31
CA ASP A 7 12.93 -12.37 2.40
C ASP A 7 12.05 -13.59 2.69
N PHE A 8 12.66 -14.75 2.97
CA PHE A 8 11.96 -15.96 3.42
C PHE A 8 11.26 -15.74 4.77
N ALA A 9 11.96 -15.18 5.77
CA ALA A 9 11.38 -14.93 7.08
C ALA A 9 10.16 -13.98 7.05
N HIS A 10 10.14 -13.04 6.09
CA HIS A 10 9.00 -12.14 5.87
C HIS A 10 7.92 -12.73 4.95
N GLY A 11 8.09 -13.95 4.44
CA GLY A 11 7.16 -14.53 3.47
C GLY A 11 7.03 -13.68 2.21
N TRP A 12 8.09 -12.98 1.80
CA TRP A 12 8.15 -12.05 0.67
C TRP A 12 7.21 -10.83 0.75
N LEU A 13 6.55 -10.58 1.89
CA LEU A 13 5.72 -9.39 2.11
C LEU A 13 6.53 -8.07 2.11
N ASN A 14 7.85 -8.16 2.06
CA ASN A 14 8.75 -7.03 1.86
C ASN A 14 8.86 -6.55 0.39
N TYR A 15 8.12 -7.17 -0.54
CA TYR A 15 8.05 -6.81 -1.97
C TYR A 15 6.64 -6.35 -2.41
N GLN A 16 5.86 -5.76 -1.50
CA GLN A 16 4.49 -5.35 -1.81
C GLN A 16 4.42 -4.30 -2.92
N ILE A 17 5.40 -3.40 -3.01
CA ILE A 17 5.43 -2.39 -4.09
C ILE A 17 5.57 -3.09 -5.44
N GLU A 18 6.52 -4.00 -5.57
CA GLU A 18 6.77 -4.75 -6.80
C GLU A 18 5.58 -5.64 -7.15
N HIS A 19 4.97 -6.30 -6.16
CA HIS A 19 3.78 -7.12 -6.37
C HIS A 19 2.60 -6.32 -6.93
N HIS A 20 2.36 -5.09 -6.46
CA HIS A 20 1.27 -4.25 -6.98
C HIS A 20 1.59 -3.61 -8.34
N VAL A 21 2.87 -3.56 -8.74
CA VAL A 21 3.27 -3.09 -10.08
C VAL A 21 3.29 -4.24 -11.09
N TRP A 22 3.72 -5.44 -10.68
CA TRP A 22 3.88 -6.62 -11.55
C TRP A 22 3.39 -7.91 -10.86
N PRO A 23 2.07 -8.09 -10.64
CA PRO A 23 1.54 -9.18 -9.81
C PRO A 23 1.88 -10.58 -10.32
N ASP A 24 2.14 -10.72 -11.62
CA ASP A 24 2.44 -12.00 -12.28
C ASP A 24 3.90 -12.45 -12.15
N LEU A 25 4.79 -11.58 -11.66
CA LEU A 25 6.20 -11.95 -11.50
C LEU A 25 6.41 -12.87 -10.30
N SER A 26 7.38 -13.78 -10.44
CA SER A 26 7.78 -14.62 -9.31
C SER A 26 8.53 -13.81 -8.27
N MET A 27 8.54 -14.32 -7.04
CA MET A 27 9.16 -13.69 -5.89
C MET A 27 10.65 -13.35 -6.09
N LEU A 28 11.41 -14.21 -6.77
CA LEU A 28 12.81 -13.95 -7.12
C LEU A 28 12.98 -12.84 -8.17
N GLN A 29 11.99 -12.65 -9.04
CA GLN A 29 12.01 -11.54 -9.99
C GLN A 29 11.72 -10.21 -9.30
N TYR A 30 10.90 -10.19 -8.25
CA TYR A 30 10.74 -8.99 -7.41
C TYR A 30 12.07 -8.54 -6.80
N GLN A 31 12.89 -9.46 -6.28
CA GLN A 31 14.23 -9.12 -5.77
C GLN A 31 15.09 -8.38 -6.82
N LYS A 32 15.00 -8.81 -8.09
CA LYS A 32 15.73 -8.19 -9.22
C LYS A 32 15.11 -6.87 -9.68
N GLY A 33 13.78 -6.76 -9.60
CA GLY A 33 13.00 -5.60 -10.04
C GLY A 33 13.05 -4.44 -9.04
N ALA A 34 13.04 -4.74 -7.75
CA ALA A 34 12.97 -3.76 -6.67
C ALA A 34 14.00 -2.62 -6.77
N PRO A 35 15.32 -2.86 -6.97
CA PRO A 35 16.28 -1.76 -7.11
C PRO A 35 16.04 -0.92 -8.38
N LYS A 36 15.56 -1.54 -9.47
CA LYS A 36 15.25 -0.84 -10.72
C LYS A 36 14.02 0.05 -10.57
N LEU A 37 12.98 -0.47 -9.92
CA LEU A 37 11.76 0.26 -9.63
C LEU A 37 12.04 1.43 -8.68
N LYS A 38 12.85 1.22 -7.64
CA LYS A 38 13.28 2.27 -6.72
C LYS A 38 14.02 3.41 -7.44
N ALA A 39 14.97 3.08 -8.31
CA ALA A 39 15.68 4.08 -9.12
C ALA A 39 14.73 4.83 -10.09
N LEU A 40 13.72 4.14 -10.63
CA LEU A 40 12.69 4.76 -11.45
C LEU A 40 11.85 5.75 -10.63
N CYS A 41 11.41 5.34 -9.45
CA CYS A 41 10.67 6.20 -8.52
C CYS A 41 11.47 7.46 -8.18
N GLU A 42 12.77 7.32 -7.87
CA GLU A 42 13.67 8.45 -7.61
C GLU A 42 13.77 9.39 -8.82
N LYS A 43 13.97 8.84 -10.03
CA LYS A 43 14.04 9.63 -11.27
C LYS A 43 12.80 10.49 -11.51
N TYR A 44 11.60 10.00 -11.16
CA TYR A 44 10.34 10.69 -11.38
C TYR A 44 9.80 11.41 -10.12
N GLY A 45 10.58 11.46 -9.03
CA GLY A 45 10.16 12.11 -7.78
C GLY A 45 9.01 11.40 -7.07
N VAL A 46 8.80 10.11 -7.35
CA VAL A 46 7.78 9.28 -6.70
C VAL A 46 8.36 8.68 -5.42
N PRO A 47 7.70 8.83 -4.25
CA PRO A 47 8.19 8.22 -3.02
C PRO A 47 8.15 6.69 -3.08
N TYR A 48 9.32 6.04 -2.94
CA TYR A 48 9.42 4.61 -2.73
C TYR A 48 9.48 4.32 -1.22
N VAL A 49 8.34 3.97 -0.61
CA VAL A 49 8.20 3.84 0.85
C VAL A 49 8.65 2.46 1.33
N GLN A 50 9.83 2.41 1.96
CA GLN A 50 10.39 1.20 2.54
C GLN A 50 10.73 1.46 4.02
N GLU A 51 10.05 0.76 4.92
CA GLU A 51 10.20 0.95 6.37
C GLU A 51 10.55 -0.36 7.08
N ASN A 52 11.13 -0.27 8.27
CA ASN A 52 11.36 -1.42 9.14
C ASN A 52 10.03 -2.09 9.53
N VAL A 53 10.02 -3.42 9.61
CA VAL A 53 8.87 -4.22 10.06
C VAL A 53 8.33 -3.77 11.42
N PHE A 54 9.18 -3.37 12.37
CA PHE A 54 8.72 -2.89 13.67
C PHE A 54 8.01 -1.54 13.58
N THR A 55 8.49 -0.65 12.71
CA THR A 55 7.83 0.63 12.43
C THR A 55 6.46 0.40 11.81
N ARG A 56 6.37 -0.52 10.83
CA ARG A 56 5.10 -0.89 10.19
C ARG A 56 4.13 -1.52 11.17
N LEU A 57 4.60 -2.46 12.01
CA LEU A 57 3.79 -3.09 13.06
C LEU A 57 3.22 -2.04 14.02
N ARG A 58 4.06 -1.11 14.50
CA ARG A 58 3.60 -0.03 15.39
C ARG A 58 2.52 0.83 14.73
N LYS A 59 2.72 1.22 13.47
CA LYS A 59 1.73 2.00 12.72
C LYS A 59 0.41 1.23 12.56
N THR A 60 0.47 -0.06 12.25
CA THR A 60 -0.73 -0.90 12.18
C THR A 60 -1.46 -0.95 13.52
N VAL A 61 -0.74 -1.14 14.63
CA VAL A 61 -1.34 -1.11 15.97
C VAL A 61 -1.95 0.25 16.28
N ASP A 62 -1.24 1.34 15.99
CA ASP A 62 -1.74 2.72 16.18
C ASP A 62 -3.07 2.94 15.45
N ILE A 63 -3.23 2.37 14.24
CA ILE A 63 -4.48 2.41 13.48
C ILE A 63 -5.56 1.52 14.12
N MET A 64 -5.22 0.28 14.48
CA MET A 64 -6.17 -0.66 15.10
C MET A 64 -6.78 -0.14 16.41
N ILE A 65 -6.01 0.62 17.19
CA ILE A 65 -6.48 1.20 18.46
C ILE A 65 -7.04 2.62 18.31
N GLY A 66 -7.22 3.11 17.09
CA GLY A 66 -7.80 4.43 16.81
C GLY A 66 -6.90 5.63 17.13
N LYS A 67 -5.60 5.43 17.36
CA LYS A 67 -4.64 6.54 17.55
C LYS A 67 -4.21 7.18 16.22
N ALA A 68 -4.38 6.48 15.11
CA ALA A 68 -4.07 6.95 13.78
C ALA A 68 -5.11 6.43 12.77
N THR A 69 -5.11 7.00 11.58
CA THR A 69 -6.00 6.62 10.48
C THR A 69 -5.17 6.15 9.28
N MET A 70 -5.75 5.31 8.42
CA MET A 70 -5.11 4.90 7.18
C MET A 70 -4.94 6.09 6.24
N LYS A 71 -3.90 6.04 5.40
CA LYS A 71 -3.77 7.02 4.32
C LYS A 71 -4.83 6.72 3.26
N GLU A 72 -5.72 7.68 3.05
CA GLU A 72 -6.70 7.64 1.97
C GLU A 72 -6.10 8.26 0.70
N PHE A 73 -6.58 7.81 -0.45
CA PHE A 73 -6.26 8.46 -1.72
C PHE A 73 -6.99 9.82 -1.76
N PRO A 74 -6.32 10.92 -2.14
CA PRO A 74 -6.94 12.23 -2.10
C PRO A 74 -8.12 12.29 -3.09
N THR A 75 -9.32 12.53 -2.57
CA THR A 75 -10.57 12.64 -3.36
C THR A 75 -10.48 13.69 -4.46
N SER A 76 -9.63 14.72 -4.32
CA SER A 76 -9.39 15.71 -5.37
C SER A 76 -8.79 15.09 -6.64
N LEU A 77 -7.93 14.07 -6.52
CA LEU A 77 -7.24 13.41 -7.62
C LEU A 77 -7.98 12.18 -8.16
N GLU A 78 -9.07 11.76 -7.53
CA GLU A 78 -9.86 10.63 -8.06
C GLU A 78 -10.43 10.96 -9.44
N PRO A 79 -10.51 10.00 -10.38
CA PRO A 79 -11.25 10.20 -11.62
C PRO A 79 -12.72 10.53 -11.31
N VAL A 80 -13.33 11.45 -12.05
CA VAL A 80 -14.77 11.80 -11.89
C VAL A 80 -15.67 10.57 -11.99
N ALA A 81 -15.28 9.57 -12.79
CA ALA A 81 -15.97 8.29 -12.91
C ALA A 81 -15.98 7.46 -11.61
N HIS A 82 -15.01 7.67 -10.71
CA HIS A 82 -14.89 6.95 -9.44
C HIS A 82 -15.44 7.75 -8.26
N LYS A 83 -15.57 9.09 -8.40
CA LYS A 83 -16.23 9.98 -7.42
C LYS A 83 -17.75 9.78 -7.47
N ALA A 84 -18.25 8.74 -6.80
CA ALA A 84 -19.68 8.55 -6.50
C ALA A 84 -20.66 8.80 -7.68
N ARG A 85 -20.34 8.32 -8.89
CA ARG A 85 -21.27 8.20 -10.02
C ARG A 85 -21.20 6.80 -10.63
N ALA A 86 -21.62 5.79 -9.88
CA ALA A 86 -21.90 4.46 -10.42
C ALA A 86 -22.91 3.61 -9.63
N SER A 87 -23.27 3.96 -8.40
CA SER A 87 -24.32 3.25 -7.65
C SER A 87 -25.21 4.25 -6.92
N GLU A 88 -26.53 4.05 -6.99
CA GLU A 88 -27.56 4.75 -6.18
C GLU A 88 -27.41 4.52 -4.66
N ILE A 89 -26.30 3.92 -4.23
CA ILE A 89 -25.98 3.59 -2.85
C ILE A 89 -25.01 4.67 -2.36
N THR A 90 -25.53 5.59 -1.55
CA THR A 90 -24.72 6.44 -0.69
C THR A 90 -24.44 5.69 0.60
N TRP A 91 -23.17 5.42 0.91
CA TRP A 91 -22.76 5.02 2.26
C TRP A 91 -21.82 6.07 2.83
N LYS A 92 -21.90 6.29 4.14
CA LYS A 92 -20.87 7.05 4.85
C LYS A 92 -19.68 6.11 5.06
N SER A 93 -18.47 6.64 4.91
CA SER A 93 -17.27 5.89 5.27
C SER A 93 -16.36 6.75 6.12
N THR A 94 -16.07 6.29 7.32
CA THR A 94 -15.07 6.91 8.19
C THR A 94 -13.80 6.05 8.16
N ASN A 95 -12.66 6.64 7.78
CA ASN A 95 -11.36 5.95 7.71
C ASN A 95 -11.33 4.70 6.79
N GLY A 96 -12.14 4.69 5.73
CA GLY A 96 -12.23 3.57 4.78
C GLY A 96 -13.06 2.36 5.23
N ALA A 97 -13.77 2.45 6.36
CA ALA A 97 -14.81 1.48 6.74
C ALA A 97 -16.18 1.94 6.24
N ILE A 98 -17.09 1.02 5.90
CA ILE A 98 -18.49 1.36 5.61
C ILE A 98 -19.16 1.61 6.97
N ASP A 99 -19.67 2.82 7.18
CA ASP A 99 -20.44 3.15 8.38
C ASP A 99 -21.86 2.58 8.19
N GLU A 100 -22.33 1.73 9.11
CA GLU A 100 -23.73 1.32 9.14
C GLU A 100 -24.61 2.53 9.51
N GLU A 101 -25.74 2.72 8.82
CA GLU A 101 -26.74 3.71 9.23
C GLU A 101 -27.52 3.14 10.43
N ASP A 102 -27.52 3.85 11.56
CA ASP A 102 -28.39 3.57 12.73
C ASP A 102 -29.88 3.69 12.38
#